data_AF-V4RRN2-F1
#
_entry.id   AF-V4RRN2-F1
#
_cell.length_a   1.000
_cell.length_b   1.000
_cell.length_c   1.000
_cell.angle_alpha   90.00
_cell.angle_beta   90.00
_cell.angle_gamma   90.00
#
_symmetry.space_group_name_H-M   'P 1'
#
loop_
_entity.id
_entity.type
_entity.pdbx_description
1 polymer ?
#
loop_
_entity_poly.entity_id
_entity_poly.type
_entity_poly.pdbx_seq_one_letter_code
_entity_poly.pdbx_strand_id
1 'polypeptide(L)' 'MAAGERGARLMILGGATFSGPRYIWWNFVASSRERIEQAKAEWRAANWGKGRFDLPVDDRNEHIPLPD' A
#
# COMPACT_ATOMS: atom_id res chain seq x y z
N MET A 1 -26.39 -26.63 -5.69
CA MET A 1 -25.71 -26.10 -4.50
C MET A 1 -26.54 -24.93 -4.00
N ALA A 2 -27.10 -25.01 -2.78
CA ALA A 2 -27.93 -23.96 -2.21
C ALA A 2 -27.28 -23.48 -0.91
N ALA A 3 -27.26 -22.16 -0.68
CA ALA A 3 -26.81 -21.61 0.59
C ALA A 3 -27.78 -22.03 1.70
N GLY A 4 -27.27 -22.36 2.89
CA GLY A 4 -28.08 -22.69 4.07
C GLY A 4 -28.83 -21.48 4.63
N GLU A 5 -29.58 -21.66 5.73
CA GLU A 5 -30.54 -20.67 6.28
C GLU A 5 -29.99 -19.24 6.51
N ARG A 6 -28.68 -19.07 6.72
CA ARG A 6 -28.04 -17.75 6.92
C ARG A 6 -27.55 -17.08 5.63
N GLY A 7 -27.72 -17.73 4.48
CA GLY A 7 -27.19 -17.29 3.19
C GLY A 7 -25.66 -17.29 3.13
N ALA A 8 -25.11 -16.67 2.09
CA ALA A 8 -23.66 -16.46 1.94
C ALA A 8 -23.39 -15.03 1.48
N ARG A 9 -22.29 -14.43 1.95
CA ARG A 9 -21.76 -13.17 1.43
C ARG A 9 -20.51 -13.48 0.62
N LEU A 10 -20.58 -13.28 -0.70
CA LEU A 10 -19.47 -13.50 -1.62
C LEU A 10 -19.06 -12.18 -2.25
N MET A 11 -17.76 -11.99 -2.41
CA MET A 11 -17.18 -10.94 -3.24
C MET A 11 -16.29 -11.61 -4.29
N ILE A 12 -16.54 -11.30 -5.56
CA ILE A 12 -15.75 -11.79 -6.68
C ILE A 12 -15.07 -10.57 -7.31
N LEU A 13 -13.74 -10.60 -7.34
CA LEU A 13 -12.91 -9.58 -7.96
C LEU A 13 -12.14 -10.23 -9.11
N GLY A 14 -12.26 -9.65 -10.30
CA GLY A 14 -11.57 -10.12 -11.50
C GLY A 14 -11.19 -8.96 -12.40
N GLY A 15 -10.19 -9.16 -13.24
CA GLY A 15 -9.66 -8.16 -14.15
C GLY A 15 -8.54 -8.71 -15.02
N ALA A 16 -8.08 -7.91 -15.97
CA ALA A 16 -6.94 -8.28 -16.81
C ALA A 16 -5.67 -8.47 -15.97
N THR A 17 -4.82 -9.42 -16.37
CA THR A 17 -3.52 -9.64 -15.73
C THR A 17 -2.67 -8.38 -15.85
N PHE A 18 -1.93 -8.04 -14.78
CA PHE A 18 -0.95 -6.98 -14.86
C PHE A 18 0.12 -7.31 -15.91
N SER A 19 0.55 -6.31 -16.68
CA SER A 19 1.52 -6.44 -17.77
C SER A 19 2.97 -6.74 -17.32
N GLY A 20 3.19 -6.99 -16.03
CA GLY A 20 4.51 -7.26 -15.49
C GLY A 20 4.50 -7.46 -13.98
N PRO A 21 5.68 -7.73 -13.38
CA PRO A 21 5.79 -7.98 -11.95
C PRO A 21 5.29 -6.80 -11.12
N ARG A 22 4.73 -7.13 -9.96
CA ARG A 22 4.41 -6.18 -8.91
C ARG A 22 5.20 -6.58 -7.68
N TYR A 23 6.00 -5.65 -7.20
CA TYR A 23 6.70 -5.78 -5.94
C TYR A 23 5.82 -5.10 -4.89
N ILE A 24 5.52 -5.86 -3.83
CA ILE A 24 4.73 -5.41 -2.69
C ILE A 24 5.64 -5.52 -1.48
N TRP A 25 5.83 -4.42 -0.76
CA TRP A 25 6.58 -4.38 0.48
C TRP A 25 5.93 -3.36 1.39
N TRP A 26 5.48 -3.79 2.58
CA TRP A 26 4.69 -2.95 3.48
C TRP A 26 3.54 -2.25 2.72
N ASN A 27 3.35 -0.94 2.90
CA ASN A 27 2.35 -0.14 2.19
C ASN A 27 2.79 0.32 0.78
N PHE A 28 3.92 -0.16 0.26
CA PHE A 28 4.44 0.22 -1.06
C PHE A 28 4.22 -0.87 -2.09
N VAL A 29 3.62 -0.47 -3.22
CA VAL A 29 3.42 -1.34 -4.40
C VAL A 29 4.03 -0.65 -5.61
N ALA A 30 4.96 -1.31 -6.29
CA ALA A 30 5.62 -0.76 -7.46
C ALA A 30 5.92 -1.83 -8.52
N SER A 31 6.18 -1.37 -9.75
CA SER A 31 6.62 -2.23 -10.85
C SER A 31 8.13 -2.51 -10.86
N SER A 32 8.90 -1.88 -9.96
CA SER A 32 10.34 -2.09 -9.82
C SER A 32 10.78 -2.00 -8.36
N ARG A 33 11.87 -2.69 -7.99
CA ARG A 33 12.39 -2.70 -6.61
C ARG A 33 13.03 -1.37 -6.23
N GLU A 34 13.69 -0.70 -7.17
CA GLU A 34 14.38 0.57 -6.98
C GLU A 34 13.40 1.66 -6.52
N ARG A 35 12.17 1.66 -7.05
CA ARG A 35 11.11 2.57 -6.62
C ARG A 35 10.67 2.32 -5.18
N ILE A 36 10.64 1.07 -4.74
CA ILE A 36 10.35 0.74 -3.34
C ILE A 36 11.48 1.24 -2.46
N GLU A 37 12.74 0.99 -2.81
CA GLU A 37 13.87 1.48 -2.01
C GLU A 37 13.93 3.01 -1.93
N GLN A 38 13.61 3.72 -3.03
CA GLN A 38 13.46 5.17 -3.00
C GLN A 38 12.33 5.60 -2.06
N ALA A 39 11.16 4.96 -2.14
CA ALA A 39 10.04 5.24 -1.24
C ALA A 39 10.40 4.99 0.23
N LYS A 40 11.16 3.92 0.52
CA LYS A 40 11.66 3.65 1.88
C LYS A 40 12.58 4.75 2.39
N ALA A 41 13.52 5.20 1.56
CA ALA A 41 14.45 6.27 1.94
C ALA A 41 13.71 7.58 2.21
N GLU A 42 12.75 7.94 1.35
CA GLU A 42 11.95 9.15 1.53
C GLU A 42 11.04 9.08 2.76
N TRP A 43 10.44 7.92 3.04
CA TRP A 43 9.63 7.72 4.25
C TRP A 43 10.49 7.83 5.52
N ARG A 44 11.68 7.22 5.54
CA ARG A 44 12.64 7.35 6.66
C ARG A 44 13.14 8.77 6.85
N ALA A 45 13.26 9.56 5.77
CA ALA A 45 13.68 10.95 5.86
C ALA A 45 12.63 11.86 6.51
N ALA A 46 11.36 11.43 6.61
CA ALA A 46 10.25 12.14 7.27
C ALA A 46 10.12 13.63 6.84
N ASN A 47 10.42 13.93 5.57
CA ASN A 47 10.33 15.28 5.00
C ASN A 47 8.90 15.61 4.54
N TRP A 48 7.94 15.50 5.46
CA TRP A 48 6.50 15.68 5.19
C TRP A 48 6.21 17.02 4.50
N GLY A 49 5.49 16.97 3.39
CA GLY A 49 5.10 18.17 2.62
C GLY A 49 6.23 18.78 1.76
N LYS A 50 7.43 18.20 1.78
CA LYS A 50 8.57 18.60 0.93
C LYS A 50 8.98 17.51 -0.07
N GLY A 51 8.72 16.24 0.24
CA GLY A 51 9.02 15.08 -0.59
C GLY A 51 7.78 14.47 -1.25
N ARG A 52 7.83 13.17 -1.58
CA ARG A 52 6.66 12.44 -2.14
C ARG A 52 5.54 12.17 -1.14
N PHE A 53 5.82 12.33 0.17
CA PHE A 53 4.87 12.05 1.23
C PHE A 53 4.53 13.30 2.01
N ASP A 54 3.27 13.42 2.41
CA ASP A 54 2.79 14.39 3.38
C ASP A 54 1.87 13.67 4.36
N LEU A 55 1.84 14.13 5.61
CA LEU A 55 0.95 13.61 6.63
C LEU A 55 -0.41 14.33 6.54
N PRO A 56 -1.49 13.68 7.00
CA PRO A 56 -2.79 14.33 7.15
C PRO A 56 -2.67 15.68 7.86
N VAL A 57 -3.45 16.67 7.42
CA VAL A 57 -3.35 18.05 7.93
C VAL A 57 -3.72 18.12 9.42
N ASP A 58 -4.64 17.25 9.85
CA ASP A 58 -5.16 17.12 11.21
C ASP A 58 -4.38 16.14 12.09
N ASP A 59 -3.47 15.35 11.52
CA ASP A 59 -2.67 14.36 12.25
C ASP A 59 -1.21 14.31 11.76
N ARG A 60 -0.40 15.23 12.31
CA ARG A 60 1.01 15.41 11.94
C ARG A 60 2.01 14.95 13.00
N ASN A 61 1.51 14.49 14.14
CA ASN A 61 2.35 14.20 15.31
C ASN A 61 2.81 12.75 15.35
N GLU A 62 2.11 11.85 14.67
CA GLU A 62 2.38 10.42 14.68
C GLU A 62 2.57 9.89 13.25
N HIS A 63 3.47 8.92 13.10
CA HIS A 63 3.61 8.15 11.87
C HIS A 63 4.16 6.76 12.17
N ILE A 64 3.83 5.78 11.33
CA ILE A 64 4.31 4.40 11.48
C ILE A 64 5.71 4.29 10.82
N PRO A 65 6.77 3.95 11.57
CA PRO A 65 8.09 3.77 11.01
C PRO A 65 8.15 2.51 10.14
N LEU A 66 9.15 2.44 9.26
CA LEU A 66 9.41 1.22 8.51
C LEU A 66 9.93 0.12 9.43
N PRO A 67 9.57 -1.15 9.17
CA PRO A 67 10.20 -2.29 9.83
C PRO A 67 11.69 -2.39 9.44
N ASP A 68 12.49 -3.03 10.29
CA ASP A 68 13.91 -3.33 10.07
C ASP A 68 14.15 -4.29 8.90
#